data_AF-A0A7Y2NTM3-F1
#
_entry.id   AF-A0A7Y2NTM3-F1
#
_cell.length_a   1.000
_cell.length_b   1.000
_cell.length_c   1.000
_cell.angle_alpha   90.00
_cell.angle_beta   90.00
_cell.angle_gamma   90.00
#
_symmetry.space_group_name_H-M   'P 1'
#
loop_
_entity.id
_entity.type
_entity.pdbx_description
1 polymer ?
#
loop_
_entity_poly.entity_id
_entity_poly.type
_entity_poly.pdbx_seq_one_letter_code
_entity_poly.pdbx_strand_id
1 'polypeptide(L)'
;MSALRFGYVAGPIIGALWTFLMAIVVCIAMSFATGEGLRPVMIPSLVFGAWLGFVWLPDGGRRRGERIAWSAGLALAPALAFLLIAPAIVSAEGAGLVTVVATWLIFALACAWPLEMMLRPLPFASATRHEFEDAVIRFLTGFGYIFFT
;
A
#
# COMPACT_ATOMS: atom_id res chain seq x y z
N MET A 1 6.70 -21.78 -10.30
CA MET A 1 6.23 -20.42 -9.93
C MET A 1 6.08 -19.56 -11.19
N SER A 2 5.00 -19.73 -11.97
CA SER A 2 4.77 -18.96 -13.19
C SER A 2 4.03 -17.64 -12.94
N ALA A 3 2.98 -17.65 -12.10
CA ALA A 3 2.11 -16.49 -11.89
C ALA A 3 2.76 -15.34 -11.09
N LEU A 4 3.59 -15.65 -10.09
CA LEU A 4 4.25 -14.64 -9.25
C LEU A 4 5.29 -13.80 -9.99
N ARG A 5 5.75 -14.24 -11.17
CA ARG A 5 6.67 -13.47 -11.99
C ARG A 5 5.99 -12.31 -12.71
N PHE A 6 4.66 -12.23 -12.71
CA PHE A 6 3.97 -11.12 -13.32
C PHE A 6 3.89 -9.95 -12.35
N GLY A 7 4.34 -8.76 -12.77
CA GLY A 7 4.29 -7.56 -11.93
C GLY A 7 2.87 -7.21 -11.52
N TYR A 8 1.89 -7.38 -12.40
CA TYR A 8 0.47 -7.20 -12.08
C TYR A 8 -0.08 -8.19 -11.03
N VAL A 9 0.70 -9.20 -10.60
CA VAL A 9 0.39 -10.08 -9.47
C VAL A 9 1.26 -9.73 -8.26
N ALA A 10 2.58 -9.65 -8.46
CA ALA A 10 3.53 -9.39 -7.38
C ALA A 10 3.39 -7.99 -6.78
N GLY A 11 3.16 -6.97 -7.62
CA GLY A 11 2.96 -5.59 -7.20
C GLY A 11 1.80 -5.42 -6.23
N PRO A 12 0.59 -5.89 -6.56
CA PRO A 12 -0.54 -5.89 -5.63
C PRO A 12 -0.28 -6.65 -4.32
N ILE A 13 0.43 -7.78 -4.35
CA ILE A 13 0.74 -8.53 -3.13
C ILE A 13 1.66 -7.71 -2.21
N ILE A 14 2.75 -7.15 -2.76
CA ILE A 14 3.68 -6.29 -2.01
C ILE A 14 2.94 -5.05 -1.49
N GLY A 15 2.11 -4.42 -2.32
CA GLY A 15 1.26 -3.29 -1.97
C GLY A 15 0.34 -3.59 -0.78
N ALA A 16 -0.42 -4.69 -0.85
CA ALA A 16 -1.33 -5.10 0.21
C ALA A 16 -0.61 -5.29 1.55
N LEU A 17 0.49 -6.03 1.54
CA LEU A 17 1.26 -6.32 2.74
C LEU A 17 1.89 -5.06 3.34
N TRP A 18 2.51 -4.22 2.51
CA TRP A 18 3.14 -2.98 2.96
C TRP A 18 2.12 -1.98 3.52
N THR A 19 1.00 -1.79 2.84
CA THR A 19 -0.03 -0.83 3.29
C THR A 19 -0.69 -1.27 4.59
N PHE A 20 -0.97 -2.56 4.77
CA PHE A 20 -1.48 -3.05 6.05
C PHE A 20 -0.45 -2.88 7.18
N LEU A 21 0.82 -3.17 6.91
CA LEU A 21 1.91 -2.92 7.83
C LEU A 21 1.98 -1.45 8.26
N MET A 22 1.95 -0.53 7.29
CA MET A 22 2.03 0.91 7.55
C MET A 22 0.79 1.41 8.28
N ALA A 23 -0.39 0.84 8.02
CA ALA A 23 -1.59 1.18 8.79
C ALA A 23 -1.39 0.88 10.27
N ILE A 24 -0.83 -0.28 10.60
CA ILE A 24 -0.50 -0.65 11.99
C ILE A 24 0.51 0.31 12.59
N VAL A 25 1.66 0.50 11.92
CA VAL A 25 2.77 1.32 12.43
C VAL A 25 2.33 2.76 12.64
N VAL A 26 1.63 3.35 11.68
CA VAL A 26 1.16 4.74 11.78
C VAL A 26 0.10 4.90 12.86
N CYS A 27 -0.85 3.96 12.99
CA CYS A 27 -1.82 4.01 14.09
C CYS A 27 -1.12 3.96 15.46
N ILE A 28 -0.17 3.03 15.64
CA ILE A 28 0.59 2.91 16.88
C ILE A 28 1.35 4.20 17.17
N ALA A 29 2.12 4.70 16.20
CA ALA A 29 2.94 5.90 16.37
C ALA A 29 2.07 7.13 16.71
N MET A 30 0.97 7.35 15.98
CA MET A 30 0.09 8.48 16.20
C MET A 30 -0.69 8.38 17.51
N SER A 31 -1.13 7.17 17.90
CA SER A 31 -1.77 6.96 19.19
C SER A 31 -0.83 7.24 20.35
N PHE A 32 0.44 6.86 20.27
CA PHE A 32 1.42 7.24 21.29
C PHE A 32 1.76 8.73 21.29
N ALA A 33 1.84 9.35 20.12
CA ALA A 33 2.18 10.77 19.99
C ALA A 33 1.06 11.71 20.48
N THR A 34 -0.21 11.31 20.32
CA THR A 34 -1.37 12.17 20.60
C THR A 34 -2.20 11.74 21.80
N GLY A 35 -2.07 10.48 22.24
CA GLY A 35 -2.96 9.87 23.24
C GLY A 35 -4.34 9.47 22.69
N GLU A 36 -4.63 9.71 21.41
CA GLU A 36 -5.91 9.37 20.80
C GLU A 36 -5.90 7.95 20.22
N GLY A 37 -7.01 7.21 20.40
CA GLY A 37 -7.14 5.86 19.88
C GLY A 37 -7.29 5.83 18.36
N LEU A 38 -6.36 5.19 17.66
CA LEU A 38 -6.42 4.95 16.21
C LEU A 38 -6.27 3.45 15.96
N ARG A 39 -7.12 2.89 15.10
CA ARG A 39 -7.10 1.46 14.78
C ARG A 39 -6.97 1.21 13.27
N PRO A 40 -6.05 0.34 12.85
CA PRO A 40 -5.99 -0.11 11.46
C PRO A 40 -7.10 -1.11 11.18
N VAL A 41 -7.64 -1.13 9.96
CA VAL A 41 -8.65 -2.09 9.52
C VAL A 41 -8.07 -2.96 8.41
N MET A 42 -7.91 -4.26 8.69
CA MET A 42 -7.19 -5.19 7.83
C MET A 42 -7.71 -5.24 6.39
N ILE A 43 -9.00 -5.51 6.19
CA ILE A 43 -9.55 -5.75 4.84
C ILE A 43 -9.42 -4.49 3.95
N PRO A 44 -9.89 -3.30 4.37
CA PRO A 44 -9.71 -2.08 3.57
C PRO A 44 -8.24 -1.73 3.33
N SER A 45 -7.34 -1.93 4.31
CA SER A 45 -5.90 -1.70 4.12
C SER A 45 -5.30 -2.64 3.07
N LEU A 46 -5.67 -3.93 3.08
CA LEU A 46 -5.19 -4.91 2.11
C LEU A 46 -5.70 -4.59 0.70
N VAL A 47 -6.98 -4.26 0.56
CA VAL A 47 -7.58 -3.93 -0.75
C VAL A 47 -7.00 -2.63 -1.30
N PHE A 48 -6.87 -1.60 -0.46
CA PHE A 48 -6.26 -0.33 -0.84
C PHE A 48 -4.78 -0.50 -1.20
N GLY A 49 -4.05 -1.29 -0.42
CA GLY A 49 -2.65 -1.61 -0.71
C GLY A 49 -2.48 -2.39 -2.00
N ALA A 50 -3.34 -3.37 -2.27
CA ALA A 50 -3.31 -4.12 -3.53
C ALA A 50 -3.50 -3.20 -4.75
N TRP A 51 -4.44 -2.26 -4.63
CA TRP A 51 -4.65 -1.24 -5.65
C TRP A 51 -3.43 -0.31 -5.79
N LEU A 52 -2.87 0.22 -4.69
CA LEU A 52 -1.65 1.05 -4.73
C LEU A 52 -0.47 0.31 -5.35
N GLY A 53 -0.29 -0.96 -5.00
CA GLY A 53 0.74 -1.83 -5.55
C GLY A 53 0.58 -2.09 -7.04
N PHE A 54 -0.64 -2.01 -7.58
CA PHE A 54 -0.88 -2.03 -9.02
C PHE A 54 -0.57 -0.69 -9.68
N VAL A 55 -1.03 0.41 -9.08
CA VAL A 55 -0.91 1.77 -9.61
C VAL A 55 0.55 2.20 -9.72
N TRP A 56 1.37 1.83 -8.74
CA TRP A 56 2.80 2.16 -8.70
C TRP A 56 3.70 1.26 -9.56
N LEU A 57 3.13 0.26 -10.24
CA LEU A 57 3.92 -0.51 -11.20
C LEU A 57 4.39 0.39 -12.36
N PRO A 58 5.68 0.31 -12.74
CA PRO A 58 6.22 0.92 -13.94
C PRO A 58 5.35 0.67 -15.18
N ASP A 59 5.39 1.62 -16.12
CA ASP A 59 4.56 1.59 -17.32
C ASP A 59 4.69 0.29 -18.11
N GLY A 60 5.90 -0.26 -18.21
CA GLY A 60 6.14 -1.57 -18.82
C GLY A 60 5.66 -1.66 -20.28
N GLY A 61 5.66 -0.54 -21.00
CA GLY A 61 5.18 -0.45 -22.39
C GLY A 61 3.67 -0.22 -22.55
N ARG A 62 2.89 -0.15 -21.45
CA ARG A 62 1.47 0.19 -21.49
C ARG A 62 1.26 1.61 -21.99
N ARG A 63 0.23 1.83 -22.82
CA ARG A 63 -0.17 3.19 -23.21
C ARG A 63 -0.70 3.95 -21.99
N ARG A 64 -0.43 5.25 -21.92
CA ARG A 64 -0.89 6.11 -20.80
C ARG A 64 -2.39 5.99 -20.54
N GLY A 65 -3.20 5.94 -21.61
CA GLY A 65 -4.66 5.79 -21.51
C GLY A 65 -5.08 4.45 -20.89
N GLU A 66 -4.45 3.35 -21.29
CA GLU A 66 -4.72 2.02 -20.71
C GLU A 66 -4.34 1.98 -19.24
N ARG A 67 -3.19 2.56 -18.87
CA ARG A 67 -2.75 2.63 -17.48
C ARG A 67 -3.77 3.38 -16.62
N ILE A 68 -4.23 4.55 -17.06
CA ILE A 68 -5.23 5.33 -16.34
C ILE A 68 -6.56 4.56 -16.25
N ALA A 69 -7.02 3.96 -17.36
CA ALA A 69 -8.28 3.23 -17.39
C ALA A 69 -8.28 2.02 -16.42
N TRP A 70 -7.21 1.23 -16.41
CA TRP A 70 -7.08 0.10 -15.48
C TRP A 70 -6.97 0.55 -14.03
N SER A 71 -6.12 1.54 -13.75
CA SER A 71 -5.98 2.09 -12.39
C SER A 71 -7.29 2.66 -11.86
N ALA A 72 -8.06 3.37 -12.70
CA ALA A 72 -9.36 3.92 -12.35
C ALA A 72 -10.43 2.83 -12.18
N GLY A 73 -10.47 1.84 -13.09
CA GLY A 73 -11.40 0.72 -12.99
C GLY A 73 -11.19 -0.12 -11.73
N LEU A 74 -9.94 -0.39 -11.38
CA LEU A 74 -9.59 -1.13 -10.16
C LEU A 74 -9.80 -0.31 -8.88
N ALA A 75 -9.90 1.02 -8.95
CA ALA A 75 -10.17 1.86 -7.78
C ALA A 75 -11.57 1.64 -7.18
N LEU A 76 -12.47 0.98 -7.92
CA LEU A 76 -13.78 0.61 -7.40
C LEU A 76 -13.67 -0.33 -6.19
N ALA A 77 -12.71 -1.27 -6.20
CA ALA A 77 -12.54 -2.22 -5.10
C ALA A 77 -12.20 -1.52 -3.76
N PRO A 78 -11.17 -0.65 -3.66
CA PRO A 78 -10.92 0.08 -2.43
C PRO A 78 -12.03 1.07 -2.09
N ALA A 79 -12.71 1.68 -3.07
CA ALA A 79 -13.85 2.54 -2.80
C ALA A 79 -15.00 1.77 -2.13
N LEU A 80 -15.33 0.58 -2.64
CA LEU A 80 -16.34 -0.29 -2.04
C LEU A 80 -15.91 -0.79 -0.66
N ALA A 81 -14.64 -1.16 -0.48
CA ALA A 81 -14.13 -1.56 0.84
C ALA A 81 -14.26 -0.42 1.86
N PHE A 82 -13.95 0.81 1.44
CA PHE A 82 -14.11 2.00 2.27
C PHE A 82 -15.57 2.24 2.67
N LEU A 83 -16.49 2.18 1.70
CA LEU A 83 -17.91 2.51 1.90
C LEU A 83 -18.71 1.42 2.60
N LEU A 84 -18.43 0.14 2.31
CA LEU A 84 -19.23 -0.99 2.79
C LEU A 84 -18.67 -1.66 4.04
N ILE A 85 -17.38 -1.48 4.34
CA ILE A 85 -16.71 -2.11 5.48
C ILE A 85 -16.27 -1.04 6.47
N ALA A 86 -15.22 -0.29 6.12
CA ALA A 86 -14.68 0.82 6.91
C ALA A 86 -13.54 1.50 6.14
N PRO A 87 -13.15 2.72 6.53
CA PRO A 87 -11.85 3.26 6.19
C PRO A 87 -10.68 2.37 6.64
N ALA A 88 -9.54 2.45 5.96
CA ALA A 88 -8.32 1.71 6.32
C ALA A 88 -7.79 2.06 7.73
N ILE A 89 -8.06 3.27 8.21
CA ILE A 89 -7.79 3.73 9.57
C ILE A 89 -9.07 4.32 10.16
N VAL A 90 -9.45 3.85 11.34
CA VAL A 90 -10.61 4.36 12.08
C VAL A 90 -10.12 4.97 13.38
N SER A 91 -10.63 6.15 13.73
CA SER A 91 -10.36 6.79 15.02
C SER A 91 -11.40 6.40 16.06
N ALA A 92 -11.01 6.42 17.33
CA ALA A 92 -11.92 6.33 18.46
C ALA A 92 -12.85 7.56 18.51
N GLU A 93 -13.96 7.42 19.22
CA GLU A 93 -14.86 8.55 19.46
C GLU A 93 -14.11 9.67 20.21
N GLY A 94 -14.25 10.91 19.73
CA GLY A 94 -13.61 12.08 20.32
C GLY A 94 -12.20 12.41 19.79
N ALA A 95 -11.66 11.63 18.85
CA ALA A 95 -10.40 11.97 18.19
C ALA A 95 -10.47 13.33 17.47
N GLY A 96 -9.45 14.16 17.65
CA GLY A 96 -9.38 15.49 17.07
C GLY A 96 -9.22 15.42 15.54
N LEU A 97 -9.87 16.35 14.83
CA LEU A 97 -9.75 16.43 13.36
C LEU A 97 -8.29 16.55 12.90
N VAL A 98 -7.48 17.32 13.62
CA VAL A 98 -6.05 17.51 13.31
C VAL A 98 -5.30 16.18 13.39
N THR A 99 -5.52 15.39 14.45
CA THR A 99 -4.91 14.06 14.62
C THR A 99 -5.31 13.12 13.50
N VAL A 100 -6.60 13.08 13.15
CA VAL A 100 -7.12 12.23 12.07
C VAL A 100 -6.49 12.63 10.73
N VAL A 101 -6.49 13.91 10.37
CA VAL A 101 -5.92 14.40 9.11
C VAL A 101 -4.42 14.13 9.05
N ALA A 102 -3.68 14.43 10.12
CA ALA A 102 -2.24 14.17 10.19
C ALA A 102 -1.93 12.67 10.02
N THR A 103 -2.70 11.80 10.68
CA THR A 103 -2.58 10.35 10.56
C THR A 103 -2.74 9.88 9.12
N TRP A 104 -3.78 10.36 8.43
CA TRP A 104 -4.03 10.00 7.03
C TRP A 104 -2.95 10.51 6.07
N LEU A 105 -2.42 11.72 6.30
CA LEU A 105 -1.32 12.27 5.51
C LEU A 105 -0.04 11.46 5.68
N ILE A 106 0.33 11.15 6.93
CA ILE A 106 1.50 10.32 7.24
C ILE A 106 1.32 8.92 6.65
N PHE A 107 0.14 8.32 6.81
CA PHE A 107 -0.17 7.01 6.23
C PHE A 107 -0.04 7.00 4.70
N ALA A 108 -0.57 8.02 4.02
CA ALA A 108 -0.46 8.15 2.57
C ALA A 108 1.00 8.23 2.11
N LEU A 109 1.82 9.06 2.76
CA LEU A 109 3.25 9.20 2.45
C LEU A 109 4.03 7.92 2.75
N ALA A 110 3.79 7.30 3.91
CA ALA A 110 4.43 6.06 4.34
C ALA A 110 4.08 4.86 3.44
N CYS A 111 2.94 4.91 2.74
CA CYS A 111 2.59 3.92 1.73
C CYS A 111 3.17 4.26 0.36
N ALA A 112 2.84 5.43 -0.18
CA ALA A 112 3.11 5.75 -1.59
C ALA A 112 4.61 5.81 -1.91
N TRP A 113 5.40 6.48 -1.07
CA TRP A 113 6.81 6.71 -1.34
C TRP A 113 7.64 5.42 -1.29
N PRO A 114 7.57 4.58 -0.22
CA PRO A 114 8.28 3.31 -0.22
C PRO A 114 7.78 2.34 -1.28
N LEU A 115 6.47 2.31 -1.58
CA LEU A 115 5.95 1.43 -2.63
C LEU A 115 6.51 1.75 -4.00
N GLU A 116 6.61 3.04 -4.35
CA GLU A 116 7.27 3.45 -5.59
C GLU A 116 8.72 2.93 -5.63
N MET A 117 9.47 3.07 -4.53
CA MET A 117 10.86 2.60 -4.44
C MET A 117 11.00 1.07 -4.53
N MET A 118 10.08 0.33 -3.90
CA MET A 118 10.06 -1.13 -3.89
C MET A 118 9.69 -1.71 -5.25
N LEU A 119 8.73 -1.09 -5.95
CA LEU A 119 8.16 -1.60 -7.19
C LEU A 119 8.85 -1.08 -8.45
N ARG A 120 9.69 -0.05 -8.34
CA ARG A 120 10.47 0.51 -9.45
C ARG A 120 11.20 -0.52 -10.34
N PRO A 121 11.86 -1.57 -9.82
CA PRO A 121 12.54 -2.56 -10.65
C PRO A 121 11.59 -3.59 -11.28
N LEU A 122 10.31 -3.64 -10.86
CA LEU A 122 9.38 -4.70 -11.25
C LEU A 122 8.59 -4.28 -12.50
N PRO A 123 8.79 -4.91 -13.67
CA PRO A 123 7.99 -4.58 -14.85
C PRO A 123 6.53 -5.00 -14.65
N PHE A 124 5.59 -4.27 -15.26
CA PHE A 124 4.16 -4.60 -15.18
C PHE A 124 3.82 -6.04 -15.61
N ALA A 125 4.41 -6.50 -16.71
CA ALA A 125 4.15 -7.80 -17.32
C ALA A 125 5.08 -8.87 -16.72
N SER A 126 5.68 -9.72 -17.56
CA SER A 126 6.60 -10.77 -17.09
C SER A 126 7.91 -10.17 -16.58
N ALA A 127 8.20 -10.38 -15.31
CA ALA A 127 9.49 -10.10 -14.70
C ALA A 127 10.44 -11.29 -14.85
N THR A 128 11.72 -10.97 -15.01
CA THR A 128 12.80 -11.92 -14.77
C THR A 128 12.86 -12.29 -13.29
N ARG A 129 13.58 -13.37 -12.96
CA ARG A 129 13.81 -13.76 -11.58
C ARG A 129 14.45 -12.64 -10.76
N HIS A 130 15.46 -11.98 -11.32
CA HIS A 130 16.20 -10.92 -10.64
C HIS A 130 15.33 -9.69 -10.34
N GLU A 131 14.48 -9.26 -11.29
CA GLU A 131 13.57 -8.12 -11.08
C GLU A 131 12.53 -8.40 -10.00
N PHE A 132 11.97 -9.63 -9.97
CA PHE A 132 11.07 -10.05 -8.90
C PHE A 132 11.78 -10.09 -7.54
N GLU A 133 12.96 -10.71 -7.48
CA GLU A 133 13.73 -10.83 -6.23
C GLU A 133 14.19 -9.46 -5.71
N ASP A 134 14.59 -8.51 -6.56
CA ASP A 134 14.95 -7.15 -6.14
C ASP A 134 13.76 -6.43 -5.47
N ALA A 135 12.56 -6.51 -6.05
CA ALA A 135 11.36 -5.93 -5.43
C ALA A 135 11.04 -6.56 -4.07
N VAL A 136 11.15 -7.88 -3.96
CA VAL A 136 10.94 -8.61 -2.69
C VAL A 136 12.00 -8.23 -1.65
N ILE A 137 13.27 -8.15 -2.05
CA ILE A 137 14.37 -7.76 -1.15
C ILE A 137 14.13 -6.33 -0.62
N ARG A 138 13.75 -5.38 -1.47
CA ARG A 138 13.42 -4.01 -1.04
C ARG A 138 12.25 -3.96 -0.06
N PHE A 139 11.20 -4.73 -0.31
CA PHE A 139 10.08 -4.87 0.61
C PHE A 139 10.53 -5.44 1.97
N LEU A 140 11.28 -6.55 1.98
CA LEU A 140 11.77 -7.18 3.20
C LEU A 140 12.79 -6.30 3.94
N THR A 141 13.57 -5.50 3.21
CA THR A 141 14.52 -4.53 3.76
C THR A 141 13.77 -3.39 4.46
N GLY A 142 12.75 -2.82 3.79
CA GLY A 142 11.89 -1.81 4.40
C GLY A 142 11.16 -2.33 5.63
N PHE A 143 10.65 -3.56 5.58
CA PHE A 143 10.07 -4.23 6.74
C PHE A 143 11.13 -4.36 7.87
N GLY A 144 12.31 -4.87 7.54
CA GLY A 144 13.37 -5.10 8.51
C GLY A 144 13.84 -3.82 9.23
N TYR A 145 13.94 -2.70 8.51
CA TYR A 145 14.27 -1.40 9.10
C TYR A 145 13.25 -0.91 10.13
N ILE A 146 11.99 -1.34 10.03
CA ILE A 146 10.92 -0.88 10.94
C ILE A 146 10.89 -1.71 12.23
N PHE A 147 11.18 -3.01 12.16
CA PHE A 147 11.03 -3.91 13.30
C PHE A 147 12.33 -4.31 13.98
N PHE A 148 13.46 -4.26 13.27
CA PHE A 148 14.74 -4.79 13.75
C PHE A 148 15.83 -3.74 13.89
N THR A 149 15.51 -2.47 13.70
CA THR A 149 16.39 -1.32 13.97
C THR A 149 15.80 -0.50 15.10
#